data_AF-A0A830CCX1-F1
#
_entry.id   AF-A0A830CCX1-F1
#
_cell.length_a   1.000
_cell.length_b   1.000
_cell.length_c   1.000
_cell.angle_alpha   90.00
_cell.angle_beta   90.00
_cell.angle_gamma   90.00
#
_symmetry.space_group_name_H-M   'P 1'
#
loop_
_entity.id
_entity.type
_entity.pdbx_description
1 polymer ?
#
loop_
_entity_poly.entity_id
_entity_poly.type
_entity_poly.pdbx_seq_one_letter_code
_entity_poly.pdbx_strand_id
1 'polypeptide(L)'
;MANLWRAVMGSVQAGADDYDGVKFWGPSERAGWLTKQGEYNKTWRRRWFVLKQGKVFWFKESMVTRASRPRGVIPVANLPHRLVIYRV
;
A
#
# COMPACT_ATOMS: atom_id res chain seq x y z
N MET A 1 -23.44 -8.02 3.85
CA MET A 1 -22.42 -8.89 3.24
C MET A 1 -21.06 -8.22 3.32
N ALA A 2 -20.34 -8.41 4.44
CA ALA A 2 -18.99 -7.89 4.61
C ALA A 2 -18.02 -8.71 3.75
N ASN A 3 -17.33 -8.07 2.81
CA ASN A 3 -16.38 -8.73 1.93
C ASN A 3 -15.22 -9.32 2.76
N LEU A 4 -14.81 -10.55 2.42
CA LEU A 4 -13.72 -11.32 3.02
C LEU A 4 -12.40 -10.54 3.18
N TRP A 5 -12.18 -9.55 2.31
CA TRP A 5 -11.05 -8.62 2.35
C TRP A 5 -11.05 -7.67 3.55
N ARG A 6 -12.21 -7.29 4.08
CA ARG A 6 -12.36 -6.47 5.30
C ARG A 6 -12.24 -7.30 6.58
N ALA A 7 -12.52 -8.59 6.52
CA ALA A 7 -12.34 -9.52 7.63
C ALA A 7 -10.86 -9.91 7.80
N VAL A 8 -10.10 -10.01 6.70
CA VAL A 8 -8.64 -10.23 6.72
C VAL A 8 -7.88 -8.93 7.03
N MET A 9 -8.32 -7.80 6.48
CA MET A 9 -7.74 -6.47 6.72
C MET A 9 -8.69 -5.67 7.63
N GLY A 10 -8.73 -6.07 8.91
CA GLY A 10 -9.53 -5.41 9.95
C GLY A 10 -9.44 -3.89 9.84
N SER A 11 -10.54 -3.22 10.17
CA SER A 11 -10.67 -1.76 10.19
C SER A 11 -9.56 -1.10 11.00
N VAL A 12 -8.43 -0.76 10.36
CA VAL A 12 -7.36 -0.01 11.03
C VAL A 12 -7.69 1.48 10.91
N GLN A 13 -8.38 1.98 11.93
CA GLN A 13 -8.48 3.39 12.26
C GLN A 13 -7.06 3.95 12.35
N ALA A 14 -6.84 5.11 11.71
CA ALA A 14 -5.55 5.76 11.56
C ALA A 14 -4.93 6.17 12.91
N GLY A 15 -4.02 5.35 13.43
CA GLY A 15 -2.96 5.73 14.38
C GLY A 15 -1.66 5.95 13.61
N ALA A 16 -0.91 7.02 13.91
CA ALA A 16 0.26 7.45 13.15
C ALA A 16 1.47 6.49 13.21
N ASP A 17 1.40 5.39 13.98
CA ASP A 17 2.56 4.54 14.28
C ASP A 17 2.29 3.03 14.13
N ASP A 18 1.11 2.60 13.67
CA ASP A 18 0.69 1.18 13.71
C ASP A 18 1.09 0.33 12.49
N TYR A 19 2.04 0.78 11.67
CA TYR A 19 2.61 -0.06 10.61
C TYR A 19 3.76 -0.92 11.14
N ASP A 20 3.63 -1.45 12.36
CA ASP A 20 4.62 -2.32 13.00
C ASP A 20 6.01 -1.65 13.10
N GLY A 21 6.02 -0.33 13.32
CA GLY A 21 7.25 0.47 13.39
C GLY A 21 8.01 0.64 12.06
N VAL A 22 7.46 0.23 10.92
CA VAL A 22 8.14 0.35 9.62
C VAL A 22 8.24 1.82 9.19
N LYS A 23 9.47 2.36 9.20
CA LYS A 23 9.77 3.75 8.81
C LYS A 23 9.77 3.92 7.28
N PHE A 24 8.60 4.05 6.66
CA PHE A 24 8.45 4.15 5.20
C PHE A 24 8.99 5.46 4.58
N TRP A 25 9.26 6.51 5.37
CA TRP A 25 9.73 7.83 4.91
C TRP A 25 11.26 7.97 4.77
N GLY A 26 11.99 6.85 4.86
CA GLY A 26 13.45 6.80 4.70
C GLY A 26 13.88 6.05 3.45
N PRO A 27 15.16 5.63 3.36
CA PRO A 27 15.63 4.76 2.29
C PRO A 27 14.72 3.53 2.16
N SER A 28 14.28 3.26 0.95
CA SER A 28 13.40 2.14 0.61
C SER A 28 14.14 1.20 -0.33
N GLU A 29 13.79 -0.08 -0.29
CA GLU A 29 14.42 -1.07 -1.17
C GLU A 29 14.06 -0.78 -2.63
N ARG A 30 12.79 -0.46 -2.86
CA ARG A 30 12.27 0.01 -4.14
C ARG A 30 11.16 1.01 -3.90
N ALA A 31 11.12 2.05 -4.71
CA ALA A 31 9.98 2.95 -4.77
C ALA A 31 9.73 3.37 -6.22
N GLY A 32 8.47 3.60 -6.57
CA GLY A 32 8.12 3.90 -7.94
C GLY A 32 6.64 4.15 -8.14
N TRP A 33 6.35 4.84 -9.25
CA TRP A 33 4.98 4.99 -9.72
C TRP A 33 4.50 3.72 -10.36
N LEU A 34 3.36 3.21 -9.91
CA LEU A 34 2.69 2.09 -10.54
C LEU A 34 1.20 2.35 -10.64
N THR A 35 0.53 1.69 -11.58
CA THR A 35 -0.93 1.71 -11.67
C THR A 35 -1.50 0.46 -11.01
N LYS A 36 -2.52 0.66 -10.17
CA LYS A 36 -3.30 -0.42 -9.57
C LYS A 36 -4.77 -0.29 -9.91
N GLN A 37 -5.45 -1.41 -10.01
CA GLN A 37 -6.91 -1.41 -10.06
C GLN A 37 -7.49 -1.06 -8.68
N GLY A 38 -8.55 -0.27 -8.65
CA GLY A 38 -9.34 -0.03 -7.45
C GLY A 38 -10.10 -1.28 -7.02
N GLU A 39 -10.29 -1.43 -5.71
CA GLU A 39 -10.95 -2.61 -5.13
C GLU A 39 -12.46 -2.59 -5.38
N TYR A 40 -13.11 -1.49 -4.96
CA TYR A 40 -14.55 -1.25 -5.12
C TYR A 40 -14.88 -0.78 -6.53
N ASN A 41 -14.31 0.34 -6.94
CA ASN A 41 -14.46 0.87 -8.30
C ASN A 41 -13.27 0.38 -9.14
N LYS A 42 -13.53 -0.44 -10.16
CA LYS A 42 -12.55 -1.14 -11.00
C LYS A 42 -11.74 -0.23 -11.94
N THR A 43 -11.53 1.02 -11.55
CA THR A 43 -10.69 2.00 -12.25
C THR A 43 -9.21 1.80 -11.95
N TRP A 44 -8.38 2.04 -12.95
CA TRP A 44 -6.93 2.06 -12.80
C TRP A 44 -6.49 3.41 -12.25
N ARG A 45 -5.66 3.40 -11.19
CA ARG A 45 -5.15 4.62 -10.57
C ARG A 45 -3.65 4.52 -10.36
N ARG A 46 -2.94 5.58 -10.74
CA ARG A 46 -1.51 5.75 -10.46
C ARG A 46 -1.30 6.07 -8.99
N ARG A 47 -0.40 5.34 -8.33
CA ARG A 47 0.00 5.53 -6.93
C ARG A 47 1.50 5.34 -6.80
N TRP A 48 2.09 6.04 -5.85
CA TRP A 48 3.50 5.88 -5.51
C TRP A 48 3.63 4.71 -4.55
N PHE A 49 4.33 3.67 -4.96
CA PHE A 49 4.56 2.48 -4.15
C PHE A 49 5.92 2.54 -3.49
N VAL A 50 5.99 2.07 -2.25
CA VAL A 50 7.21 1.94 -1.47
C VAL A 50 7.26 0.52 -0.94
N LEU A 51 8.30 -0.23 -1.31
CA LEU A 51 8.59 -1.55 -0.77
C LEU A 51 9.63 -1.39 0.34
N LYS A 52 9.29 -1.89 1.53
CA LYS A 52 10.18 -1.86 2.68
C LYS A 52 9.85 -2.97 3.67
N GLN A 53 10.86 -3.73 4.11
CA GLN A 53 10.72 -4.75 5.16
C GLN A 53 9.59 -5.74 4.85
N GLY A 54 9.51 -6.20 3.60
CA GLY A 54 8.49 -7.16 3.17
C GLY A 54 7.06 -6.62 3.19
N LYS A 55 6.87 -5.28 3.24
CA LYS A 55 5.56 -4.63 3.15
C LYS A 55 5.58 -3.62 2.02
N VAL A 56 4.47 -3.58 1.29
CA VAL A 56 4.24 -2.63 0.19
C VAL A 56 3.24 -1.58 0.66
N PHE A 57 3.69 -0.33 0.70
CA PHE A 57 2.91 0.85 1.02
C PHE A 57 2.58 1.60 -0.26
N TRP A 58 1.42 2.25 -0.35
CA TRP A 58 1.16 3.15 -1.46
C TRP A 58 0.56 4.49 -1.05
N PHE A 59 0.98 5.53 -1.77
CA PHE A 59 0.66 6.93 -1.50
C PHE A 59 0.06 7.60 -2.74
N LYS A 60 -0.58 8.76 -2.52
CA LYS A 60 -1.10 9.58 -3.62
C LYS A 60 0.05 10.28 -4.37
N GLU A 61 1.10 10.64 -3.65
CA GLU A 61 2.22 11.46 -4.11
C GLU A 61 3.56 10.76 -3.82
N SER A 62 4.61 11.11 -4.56
CA SER A 62 5.95 10.53 -4.41
C SER A 62 6.73 11.09 -3.23
N MET A 63 6.36 12.27 -2.72
CA MET A 63 6.98 12.85 -1.54
C MET A 63 6.41 12.19 -0.28
N VAL A 64 7.13 11.18 0.20
CA VAL A 64 6.73 10.42 1.38
C VAL A 64 7.53 10.93 2.59
N THR A 65 6.84 11.62 3.49
CA THR A 65 7.38 12.12 4.76
C THR A 65 6.84 11.31 5.93
N ARG A 66 7.34 11.55 7.14
CA ARG A 66 6.80 10.92 8.37
C ARG A 66 5.31 11.21 8.57
N ALA A 67 4.82 12.35 8.10
CA ALA A 67 3.41 12.72 8.20
C ALA A 67 2.54 12.15 7.07
N SER A 68 3.14 11.58 6.02
CA SER A 68 2.40 11.05 4.88
C SER A 68 1.62 9.80 5.30
N ARG A 69 0.29 9.83 5.12
CA ARG A 69 -0.58 8.68 5.41
C ARG A 69 -0.62 7.72 4.21
N PRO A 70 -0.19 6.46 4.36
CA PRO A 70 -0.36 5.48 3.28
C PRO A 70 -1.86 5.21 3.08
N ARG A 71 -2.23 4.95 1.82
CA ARG A 71 -3.61 4.64 1.43
C ARG A 71 -3.94 3.16 1.62
N GLY A 72 -2.92 2.36 1.89
CA GLY A 72 -3.02 0.98 2.33
C GLY A 72 -1.64 0.34 2.35
N VAL A 73 -1.60 -0.85 2.94
CA VAL A 73 -0.40 -1.65 3.12
C VAL A 73 -0.74 -3.09 2.75
N ILE A 74 0.14 -3.75 2.00
CA ILE A 74 0.01 -5.19 1.71
C ILE A 74 1.33 -5.86 2.10
N PRO A 75 1.32 -6.85 3.01
CA PRO A 75 2.47 -7.72 3.23
C PRO A 75 2.80 -8.45 1.93
N VAL A 76 4.08 -8.51 1.56
CA VAL A 76 4.55 -9.20 0.36
C VAL A 76 4.15 -10.67 0.37
N ALA A 77 4.14 -11.30 1.55
CA ALA A 77 3.68 -12.68 1.74
C ALA A 77 2.21 -12.90 1.33
N ASN A 78 1.37 -11.86 1.41
CA ASN A 78 -0.05 -11.92 1.09
C ASN A 78 -0.35 -11.36 -0.32
N LEU A 79 0.68 -11.06 -1.11
CA LEU A 79 0.48 -10.63 -2.48
C LEU A 79 -0.09 -11.80 -3.30
N PRO A 80 -1.22 -11.61 -3.99
CA PRO A 80 -1.66 -12.62 -4.94
C PRO A 80 -0.57 -12.81 -6.00
N HIS A 81 -0.30 -14.05 -6.38
CA HIS A 81 0.66 -14.39 -7.45
C HIS A 81 0.43 -13.58 -8.73
N ARG A 82 -0.82 -13.13 -8.94
CA ARG A 82 -1.22 -12.22 -10.01
C ARG A 82 -1.72 -10.89 -9.45
N LEU A 83 -0.86 -10.14 -8.77
CA LEU A 83 -1.13 -8.72 -8.57
C LEU A 83 -0.93 -8.02 -9.92
N VAL A 84 -2.04 -7.64 -10.56
CA VAL A 84 -2.01 -6.89 -11.82
C VAL A 84 -1.61 -5.45 -11.50
N ILE A 85 -0.30 -5.24 -11.34
CA ILE A 85 0.33 -3.93 -11.36
C ILE A 85 0.93 -3.78 -12.76
N TYR A 86 0.43 -2.85 -13.55
CA TYR A 86 1.12 -2.49 -14.79
C TYR A 86 2.27 -1.54 -14.46
N ARG A 87 3.48 -1.94 -14.88
CA ARG A 87 4.61 -1.03 -15.06
C ARG A 87 4.25 -0.19 -16.29
N VAL A 88 4.05 1.12 -16.10
CA VAL A 88 4.00 2.06 -17.23
C VAL A 88 5.42 2.21 -17.77
#